data_AF-S9WBR8-F1
#
_entry.id   AF-S9WBR8-F1
#
_cell.length_a   1.000
_cell.length_b   1.000
_cell.length_c   1.000
_cell.angle_alpha   90.00
_cell.angle_beta   90.00
_cell.angle_gamma   90.00
#
_symmetry.space_group_name_H-M   'P 1'
#
loop_
_entity.id
_entity.type
_entity.pdbx_description
1 polymer ?
#
loop_
_entity_poly.entity_id
_entity_poly.type
_entity_poly.pdbx_seq_one_letter_code
_entity_poly.pdbx_strand_id
1 'polypeptide(L)'
;MADAARSVKHYVSDCLEERHPYDIKKGFGGRNERDAGKVFDGFSTEGIEDNLSNLTDSSISDTEKAKATHFLYSHSASEEKKIFLLEKGCVSIIVSVLRNTQDALLENQCFLLLRSLCVIPHGCYPVVRSGGLERALHALTDESQKESRDAARTSAAHLVYQISVNPSGVRWMLQIDDGDQFKLKTAVDAPASVEVTPADILRTVTLVLQTEARGGKMVAYAAGAFSNMVALQPGLEAVLCEPDDVLAVVDRYLSQVTAPALFDELVASLLTALWNIAMDQRGVECLEKFQIPSRLCDLFLLVSANVEAIPLSAQRVTMGALSACHKLTSIKDSSVEAVGVEGKPRVLLLIEYLRTINRKEEAAKANGREPSNDVVAILKNTNQCIRFSSEVRGTRTLVHAYIDAMEDRKEAFYFRRQLYFSTKWEEEFDASV
;
A
#
# COMPACT_ATOMS: atom_id res chain seq x y z
N MET A 1 32.73 18.92 14.91
CA MET A 1 31.81 17.76 15.02
C MET A 1 30.44 18.02 14.41
N ALA A 2 29.86 19.23 14.52
CA ALA A 2 28.57 19.57 13.90
C ALA A 2 28.55 19.53 12.36
N ASP A 3 29.66 19.85 11.68
CA ASP A 3 29.71 19.85 10.20
C ASP A 3 29.80 18.44 9.59
N ALA A 4 30.38 17.48 10.31
CA ALA A 4 30.45 16.08 9.85
C ALA A 4 29.08 15.40 9.86
N ALA A 5 28.18 15.79 10.77
CA ALA A 5 26.82 15.26 10.83
C ALA A 5 25.93 15.72 9.65
N ARG A 6 26.27 16.83 8.98
CA ARG A 6 25.50 17.37 7.85
C ARG A 6 25.81 16.69 6.51
N SER A 7 26.96 16.03 6.37
CA SER A 7 27.44 15.47 5.10
C SER A 7 27.35 13.94 5.01
N VAL A 8 26.96 13.25 6.08
CA VAL A 8 26.85 11.79 6.10
C VAL A 8 25.49 11.37 5.55
N LYS A 9 25.49 10.56 4.48
CA LYS A 9 24.28 9.93 3.97
C LYS A 9 23.65 9.08 5.08
N HIS A 10 22.45 9.44 5.54
CA HIS A 10 21.67 8.63 6.47
C HIS A 10 21.27 7.33 5.76
N TYR A 11 21.96 6.24 6.05
CA TYR A 11 21.57 4.91 5.57
C TYR A 11 20.46 4.38 6.49
N VAL A 12 19.21 4.57 6.09
CA VAL A 12 18.10 3.76 6.60
C VAL A 12 18.16 2.47 5.78
N SER A 13 18.66 1.39 6.37
CA SER A 13 18.73 0.10 5.68
C SER A 13 17.34 -0.50 5.59
N ASP A 14 16.65 -0.20 4.49
CA ASP A 14 15.33 -0.75 4.15
C ASP A 14 15.40 -2.17 3.52
N CYS A 15 16.56 -2.86 3.57
CA CYS A 15 16.69 -4.24 3.08
C CYS A 15 16.07 -5.25 4.08
N LEU A 16 14.74 -5.25 4.14
CA LEU A 16 13.89 -6.00 5.09
C LEU A 16 13.64 -7.46 4.70
N GLU A 17 13.78 -7.84 3.42
CA GLU A 17 13.32 -9.15 2.94
C GLU A 17 14.16 -10.33 3.46
N GLU A 18 15.45 -10.15 3.78
CA GLU A 18 16.34 -11.25 4.18
C GLU A 18 16.43 -11.50 5.71
N ARG A 19 15.72 -10.70 6.53
CA ARG A 19 15.92 -10.63 7.99
C ARG A 19 14.69 -10.94 8.83
N HIS A 20 13.66 -11.53 8.25
CA HIS A 20 12.44 -11.85 9.00
C HIS A 20 12.46 -13.31 9.52
N PRO A 21 12.39 -13.57 10.84
CA PRO A 21 12.52 -12.65 11.99
C PRO A 21 13.99 -12.25 12.26
N TYR A 22 14.19 -11.15 13.00
CA TYR A 22 15.52 -10.62 13.34
C TYR A 22 16.43 -11.70 13.93
N ASP A 23 17.59 -11.92 13.30
CA ASP A 23 18.60 -12.88 13.73
C ASP A 23 19.93 -12.15 13.95
N ILE A 24 20.33 -12.05 15.22
CA ILE A 24 21.59 -11.41 15.64
C ILE A 24 22.84 -12.01 14.96
N LYS A 25 22.73 -13.23 14.42
CA LYS A 25 23.82 -13.90 13.69
C LYS A 25 23.94 -13.44 12.24
N LYS A 26 22.91 -12.83 11.65
CA LYS A 26 22.89 -12.32 10.28
C LYS A 26 23.26 -10.83 10.26
N GLY A 27 24.56 -10.54 10.18
CA GLY A 27 25.10 -9.17 10.25
C GLY A 27 24.62 -8.22 9.15
N PHE A 28 24.59 -6.91 9.45
CA PHE A 28 24.12 -5.77 8.64
C PHE A 28 24.59 -5.75 7.17
N GLY A 29 23.69 -5.45 6.22
CA GLY A 29 24.00 -5.30 4.78
C GLY A 29 24.92 -4.11 4.45
N GLY A 30 25.12 -3.20 5.41
CA GLY A 30 26.13 -2.13 5.36
C GLY A 30 27.19 -2.24 6.47
N ARG A 31 27.44 -3.46 6.99
CA ARG A 31 28.36 -3.67 8.14
C ARG A 31 29.75 -3.16 7.79
N ASN A 32 30.16 -3.36 6.54
CA ASN A 32 31.42 -2.88 6.02
C ASN A 32 31.50 -1.35 6.00
N GLU A 33 30.41 -0.64 5.63
CA GLU A 33 30.33 0.82 5.61
C GLU A 33 30.30 1.42 7.01
N ARG A 34 29.58 0.77 7.95
CA ARG A 34 29.58 1.14 9.37
C ARG A 34 30.96 0.92 9.99
N ASP A 35 31.54 -0.26 9.80
CA ASP A 35 32.86 -0.62 10.33
C ASP A 35 33.97 0.25 9.68
N ALA A 36 33.74 0.79 8.47
CA ALA A 36 34.58 1.79 7.81
C ALA A 36 34.33 3.24 8.27
N GLY A 37 33.47 3.48 9.27
CA GLY A 37 33.18 4.80 9.84
C GLY A 37 32.41 5.73 8.89
N LYS A 38 31.75 5.21 7.86
CA LYS A 38 31.01 5.99 6.85
C LYS A 38 29.56 6.27 7.24
N VAL A 39 29.10 5.69 8.35
CA VAL A 39 27.74 5.86 8.90
C VAL A 39 27.86 6.47 10.28
N PHE A 40 27.13 7.56 10.53
CA PHE A 40 27.05 8.14 11.87
C PHE A 40 26.29 7.18 12.79
N ASP A 41 26.98 6.65 13.79
CA ASP A 41 26.46 5.61 14.68
C ASP A 41 25.80 6.18 15.96
N GLY A 42 25.51 7.48 16.01
CA GLY A 42 24.93 8.12 17.20
C GLY A 42 25.92 8.28 18.36
N PHE A 43 25.39 8.57 19.55
CA PHE A 43 26.16 8.75 20.79
C PHE A 43 26.38 7.41 21.53
N SER A 44 27.27 7.42 22.55
CA SER A 44 27.47 6.31 23.47
C SER A 44 26.17 5.94 24.21
N THR A 45 26.13 4.76 24.83
CA THR A 45 25.00 4.30 25.66
C THR A 45 24.57 5.34 26.70
N GLU A 46 25.54 5.98 27.38
CA GLU A 46 25.30 7.07 28.34
C GLU A 46 24.55 8.24 27.68
N GLY A 47 24.95 8.64 26.48
CA GLY A 47 24.28 9.70 25.73
C GLY A 47 22.84 9.35 25.33
N ILE A 48 22.47 8.08 25.22
CA ILE A 48 21.08 7.67 24.94
C ILE A 48 20.23 7.83 26.19
N GLU A 49 20.74 7.39 27.34
CA GLU A 49 20.04 7.51 28.64
C GLU A 49 19.87 8.98 29.03
N ASP A 50 20.87 9.82 28.79
CA ASP A 50 20.79 11.27 28.97
C ASP A 50 19.71 11.87 28.06
N ASN A 51 19.69 11.51 26.78
CA ASN A 51 18.67 12.00 25.84
C ASN A 51 17.25 11.55 26.23
N LEU A 52 17.08 10.31 26.70
CA LEU A 52 15.78 9.82 27.20
C LEU A 52 15.37 10.58 28.48
N SER A 53 16.32 10.87 29.36
CA SER A 53 16.08 11.65 30.59
C SER A 53 15.69 13.10 30.28
N ASN A 54 16.31 13.72 29.28
CA ASN A 54 15.95 15.07 28.83
C ASN A 54 14.50 15.17 28.33
N LEU A 55 13.94 14.09 27.79
CA LEU A 55 12.55 14.06 27.34
C LEU A 55 11.54 14.07 28.49
N THR A 56 11.91 13.49 29.64
CA THR A 56 11.05 13.44 30.82
C THR A 56 11.26 14.63 31.76
N ASP A 57 12.38 15.36 31.62
CA ASP A 57 12.67 16.54 32.42
C ASP A 57 11.76 17.73 32.03
N SER A 58 11.02 18.24 33.00
CA SER A 58 10.12 19.39 32.83
C SER A 58 10.85 20.74 32.72
N SER A 59 12.12 20.80 33.12
CA SER A 59 12.95 22.01 33.02
C SER A 59 13.54 22.23 31.63
N ILE A 60 13.58 21.19 30.80
CA ILE A 60 14.12 21.23 29.43
C ILE A 60 13.08 21.77 28.47
N SER A 61 13.50 22.70 27.60
CA SER A 61 12.63 23.32 26.60
C SER A 61 12.21 22.32 25.49
N ASP A 62 11.05 22.55 24.86
CA ASP A 62 10.58 21.72 23.76
C ASP A 62 11.57 21.69 22.58
N THR A 63 12.29 22.78 22.34
CA THR A 63 13.36 22.83 21.32
C THR A 63 14.53 21.91 21.65
N GLU A 64 14.93 21.82 22.92
CA GLU A 64 15.99 20.89 23.36
C GLU A 64 15.51 19.45 23.35
N LYS A 65 14.26 19.20 23.75
CA LYS A 65 13.61 17.88 23.59
C LYS A 65 13.53 17.46 22.14
N ALA A 66 13.29 18.39 21.21
CA ALA A 66 13.27 18.10 19.78
C ALA A 66 14.66 17.66 19.28
N LYS A 67 15.74 18.32 19.75
CA LYS A 67 17.12 17.91 19.45
C LYS A 67 17.44 16.54 20.04
N ALA A 68 17.08 16.30 21.30
CA ALA A 68 17.27 15.00 21.95
C ALA A 68 16.55 13.88 21.16
N THR A 69 15.29 14.11 20.79
CA THR A 69 14.50 13.18 19.97
C THR A 69 15.14 12.94 18.60
N HIS A 70 15.64 13.99 17.96
CA HIS A 70 16.35 13.87 16.67
C HIS A 70 17.62 13.00 16.77
N PHE A 71 18.35 13.08 17.89
CA PHE A 71 19.50 12.22 18.13
C PHE A 71 19.11 10.76 18.36
N LEU A 72 18.02 10.51 19.09
CA LEU A 72 17.46 9.16 19.23
C LEU A 72 16.99 8.59 17.89
N TYR A 73 16.32 9.40 17.07
CA TYR A 73 15.95 9.04 15.70
C TYR A 73 17.17 8.67 14.87
N SER A 74 18.22 9.49 14.90
CA SER A 74 19.48 9.20 14.20
C SER A 74 20.14 7.91 14.69
N HIS A 75 20.07 7.64 16.00
CA HIS A 75 20.57 6.40 16.58
C HIS A 75 19.75 5.19 16.12
N SER A 76 18.45 5.32 15.89
CA SER A 76 17.58 4.21 15.44
C SER A 76 17.85 3.67 14.02
N ALA A 77 18.95 4.05 13.36
CA ALA A 77 19.26 3.65 11.98
C ALA A 77 19.41 2.13 11.77
N SER A 78 19.96 1.39 12.74
CA SER A 78 20.10 -0.08 12.66
C SER A 78 19.06 -0.82 13.49
N GLU A 79 18.81 -2.09 13.20
CA GLU A 79 17.83 -2.92 13.93
C GLU A 79 18.23 -3.12 15.39
N GLU A 80 19.52 -3.39 15.66
CA GLU A 80 20.07 -3.57 17.01
C GLU A 80 19.77 -2.37 17.89
N LYS A 81 19.90 -1.18 17.33
CA LYS A 81 19.67 0.08 18.04
C LYS A 81 18.20 0.39 18.24
N LYS A 82 17.35 0.01 17.29
CA LYS A 82 15.89 0.05 17.49
C LYS A 82 15.54 -0.84 18.68
N ILE A 83 16.01 -2.10 18.71
CA ILE A 83 15.78 -3.01 19.84
C ILE A 83 16.29 -2.42 21.15
N PHE A 84 17.51 -1.88 21.18
CA PHE A 84 18.05 -1.23 22.37
C PHE A 84 17.15 -0.09 22.88
N LEU A 85 16.69 0.81 22.00
CA LEU A 85 15.76 1.89 22.36
C LEU A 85 14.42 1.36 22.89
N LEU A 86 13.90 0.28 22.30
CA LEU A 86 12.67 -0.37 22.73
C LEU A 86 12.81 -0.99 24.13
N GLU A 87 13.93 -1.68 24.41
CA GLU A 87 14.25 -2.24 25.73
C GLU A 87 14.39 -1.15 26.81
N LYS A 88 14.78 0.06 26.42
CA LYS A 88 14.85 1.25 27.30
C LYS A 88 13.50 1.94 27.49
N GLY A 89 12.40 1.40 26.96
CA GLY A 89 11.05 1.96 27.14
C GLY A 89 10.83 3.29 26.40
N CYS A 90 11.61 3.55 25.35
CA CYS A 90 11.58 4.82 24.61
C CYS A 90 10.17 5.19 24.11
N VAL A 91 9.38 4.21 23.64
CA VAL A 91 8.04 4.46 23.09
C VAL A 91 7.11 5.14 24.11
N SER A 92 7.04 4.64 25.34
CA SER A 92 6.17 5.20 26.37
C SER A 92 6.58 6.63 26.76
N ILE A 93 7.89 6.91 26.77
CA ILE A 93 8.42 8.28 26.97
C ILE A 93 7.97 9.20 25.83
N ILE A 94 8.15 8.77 24.57
CA ILE A 94 7.78 9.57 23.40
C ILE A 94 6.28 9.81 23.32
N VAL A 95 5.44 8.82 23.63
CA VAL A 95 3.98 9.02 23.68
C VAL A 95 3.61 10.00 24.79
N SER A 96 4.26 9.95 25.95
CA SER A 96 4.06 10.95 27.01
C SER A 96 4.42 12.36 26.53
N VAL A 97 5.52 12.53 25.81
CA VAL A 97 5.89 13.83 25.20
C VAL A 97 4.83 14.30 24.20
N LEU A 98 4.37 13.42 23.29
CA LEU A 98 3.33 13.72 22.29
C LEU A 98 1.96 14.08 22.88
N ARG A 99 1.69 13.68 24.13
CA ARG A 99 0.45 14.06 24.84
C ARG A 99 0.52 15.48 25.40
N ASN A 100 1.71 16.00 25.67
CA ASN A 100 1.91 17.23 26.42
C ASN A 100 2.50 18.39 25.58
N THR A 101 3.14 18.09 24.45
CA THR A 101 3.74 19.13 23.60
C THR A 101 2.72 19.83 22.71
N GLN A 102 2.96 21.11 22.47
CA GLN A 102 2.31 21.91 21.41
C GLN A 102 3.33 22.37 20.35
N ASP A 103 4.60 21.97 20.49
CA ASP A 103 5.67 22.35 19.59
C ASP A 103 5.68 21.43 18.37
N ALA A 104 5.42 22.00 17.20
CA ALA A 104 5.32 21.27 15.94
C ALA A 104 6.63 20.56 15.55
N LEU A 105 7.79 21.09 15.94
CA LEU A 105 9.08 20.48 15.63
C LEU A 105 9.30 19.24 16.50
N LEU A 106 9.06 19.33 17.80
CA LEU A 106 9.13 18.21 18.73
C LEU A 106 8.15 17.11 18.32
N GLU A 107 6.89 17.47 18.04
CA GLU A 107 5.88 16.53 17.55
C GLU A 107 6.35 15.79 16.29
N ASN A 108 6.89 16.52 15.31
CA ASN A 108 7.44 15.94 14.09
C ASN A 108 8.59 14.95 14.39
N GLN A 109 9.56 15.33 15.23
CA GLN A 109 10.69 14.44 15.58
C GLN A 109 10.20 13.18 16.31
N CYS A 110 9.20 13.30 17.18
CA CYS A 110 8.61 12.16 17.86
C CYS A 110 8.00 11.17 16.87
N PHE A 111 7.20 11.64 15.90
CA PHE A 111 6.62 10.76 14.88
C PHE A 111 7.68 10.12 13.96
N LEU A 112 8.74 10.85 13.60
CA LEU A 112 9.85 10.28 12.83
C LEU A 112 10.57 9.15 13.56
N LEU A 113 10.79 9.30 14.87
CA LEU A 113 11.38 8.25 15.71
C LEU A 113 10.44 7.04 15.80
N LEU A 114 9.17 7.23 16.15
CA LEU A 114 8.20 6.13 16.21
C LEU A 114 8.10 5.39 14.87
N ARG A 115 8.07 6.13 13.76
CA ARG A 115 8.08 5.55 12.41
C ARG A 115 9.30 4.67 12.19
N SER A 116 10.49 5.16 12.55
CA SER A 116 11.72 4.38 12.44
C SER A 116 11.65 3.06 13.22
N LEU A 117 11.11 3.09 14.44
CA LEU A 117 10.94 1.89 15.25
C LEU A 117 9.96 0.90 14.60
N CYS A 118 8.90 1.37 13.96
CA CYS A 118 7.90 0.56 13.25
C CYS A 118 8.39 -0.11 11.97
N VAL A 119 9.63 0.14 11.53
CA VAL A 119 10.25 -0.61 10.43
C VAL A 119 10.34 -2.11 10.78
N ILE A 120 10.53 -2.44 12.06
CA ILE A 120 10.57 -3.84 12.53
C ILE A 120 9.31 -4.21 13.33
N PRO A 121 8.89 -5.49 13.32
CA PRO A 121 7.73 -5.95 14.11
C PRO A 121 7.84 -5.63 15.60
N HIS A 122 9.02 -5.82 16.20
CA HIS A 122 9.25 -5.55 17.62
C HIS A 122 8.96 -4.10 18.03
N GLY A 123 9.06 -3.15 17.10
CA GLY A 123 8.71 -1.76 17.34
C GLY A 123 7.24 -1.45 17.09
N CYS A 124 6.60 -2.12 16.12
CA CYS A 124 5.17 -1.94 15.87
C CYS A 124 4.30 -2.29 17.09
N TYR A 125 4.61 -3.39 17.80
CA TYR A 125 3.85 -3.81 18.99
C TYR A 125 3.74 -2.71 20.06
N PRO A 126 4.85 -2.20 20.65
CA PRO A 126 4.76 -1.17 21.68
C PRO A 126 4.23 0.15 21.13
N VAL A 127 4.49 0.50 19.87
CA VAL A 127 3.95 1.76 19.30
C VAL A 127 2.43 1.72 19.19
N VAL A 128 1.84 0.59 18.79
CA VAL A 128 0.38 0.43 18.77
C VAL A 128 -0.17 0.34 20.20
N ARG A 129 0.42 -0.49 21.06
CA ARG A 129 -0.10 -0.76 22.41
C ARG A 129 0.06 0.40 23.38
N SER A 130 1.10 1.20 23.23
CA SER A 130 1.38 2.35 24.11
C SER A 130 0.74 3.66 23.66
N GLY A 131 -0.13 3.64 22.64
CA GLY A 131 -0.86 4.83 22.18
C GLY A 131 -0.10 5.68 21.15
N GLY A 132 0.98 5.19 20.55
CA GLY A 132 1.65 5.89 19.44
C GLY A 132 0.75 6.01 18.20
N LEU A 133 0.01 4.95 17.88
CA LEU A 133 -1.02 5.00 16.82
C LEU A 133 -2.14 5.98 17.17
N GLU A 134 -2.66 5.93 18.40
CA GLU A 134 -3.67 6.87 18.92
C GLU A 134 -3.22 8.34 18.72
N ARG A 135 -1.97 8.66 19.10
CA ARG A 135 -1.42 10.02 18.91
C ARG A 135 -1.27 10.40 17.45
N ALA A 136 -0.90 9.46 16.58
CA ALA A 136 -0.81 9.73 15.15
C ALA A 136 -2.19 10.06 14.54
N LEU A 137 -3.23 9.30 14.90
CA LEU A 137 -4.59 9.56 14.43
C LEU A 137 -5.11 10.91 14.94
N HIS A 138 -4.85 11.24 16.22
CA HIS A 138 -5.17 12.54 16.78
C HIS A 138 -4.47 13.68 16.02
N ALA A 139 -3.18 13.56 15.71
CA ALA A 139 -2.46 14.59 14.95
C ALA A 139 -3.05 14.80 13.54
N LEU A 140 -3.57 13.74 12.91
CA LEU A 140 -4.17 13.83 11.56
C LEU A 140 -5.55 14.51 11.56
N THR A 141 -6.33 14.35 12.63
CA THR A 141 -7.68 14.90 12.76
C THR A 141 -7.73 16.27 13.46
N ASP A 142 -6.67 16.62 14.20
CA ASP A 142 -6.57 17.91 14.89
C ASP A 142 -6.27 19.05 13.91
N GLU A 143 -7.27 19.91 13.71
CA GLU A 143 -7.20 21.08 12.83
C GLU A 143 -6.51 22.29 13.50
N SER A 144 -6.14 22.19 14.79
CA SER A 144 -5.42 23.28 15.46
C SER A 144 -4.02 23.45 14.87
N GLN A 145 -3.69 24.69 14.49
CA GLN A 145 -2.38 25.04 13.95
C GLN A 145 -1.96 24.18 12.74
N LYS A 146 -2.94 23.76 11.92
CA LYS A 146 -2.75 22.82 10.80
C LYS A 146 -1.57 23.17 9.89
N GLU A 147 -1.46 24.43 9.48
CA GLU A 147 -0.41 24.91 8.58
C GLU A 147 0.99 24.79 9.20
N SER A 148 1.16 25.22 10.47
CA SER A 148 2.45 25.12 11.14
C SER A 148 2.82 23.69 11.54
N ARG A 149 1.84 22.78 11.61
CA ARG A 149 2.02 21.36 11.94
C ARG A 149 2.05 20.45 10.72
N ASP A 150 2.07 20.98 9.49
CA ASP A 150 2.05 20.18 8.26
C ASP A 150 3.13 19.07 8.23
N ALA A 151 4.35 19.40 8.62
CA ALA A 151 5.44 18.43 8.71
C ALA A 151 5.17 17.33 9.74
N ALA A 152 4.64 17.68 10.92
CA ALA A 152 4.30 16.73 11.96
C ALA A 152 3.15 15.82 11.54
N ARG A 153 2.09 16.38 10.93
CA ARG A 153 0.95 15.64 10.36
C ARG A 153 1.39 14.69 9.25
N THR A 154 2.29 15.14 8.38
CA THR A 154 2.88 14.27 7.34
C THR A 154 3.65 13.11 7.95
N SER A 155 4.45 13.35 9.00
CA SER A 155 5.17 12.29 9.72
C SER A 155 4.23 11.36 10.49
N ALA A 156 3.11 11.85 11.00
CA ALA A 156 2.06 11.03 11.61
C ALA A 156 1.40 10.09 10.58
N ALA A 157 1.03 10.60 9.40
CA ALA A 157 0.53 9.77 8.30
C ALA A 157 1.57 8.73 7.86
N HIS A 158 2.84 9.11 7.81
CA HIS A 158 3.93 8.20 7.49
C HIS A 158 4.10 7.11 8.54
N LEU A 159 3.91 7.40 9.83
CA LEU A 159 3.88 6.39 10.89
C LEU A 159 2.73 5.40 10.68
N VAL A 160 1.51 5.89 10.41
CA VAL A 160 0.35 5.02 10.12
C VAL A 160 0.65 4.11 8.93
N TYR A 161 1.16 4.67 7.84
CA TYR A 161 1.60 3.90 6.68
C TYR A 161 2.68 2.86 7.04
N GLN A 162 3.71 3.26 7.79
CA GLN A 162 4.80 2.36 8.18
C GLN A 162 4.34 1.17 9.01
N ILE A 163 3.38 1.37 9.92
CA ILE A 163 2.75 0.28 10.66
C ILE A 163 1.98 -0.63 9.69
N SER A 164 1.25 -0.04 8.73
CA SER A 164 0.41 -0.79 7.78
C SER A 164 1.20 -1.67 6.79
N VAL A 165 2.43 -1.28 6.42
CA VAL A 165 3.26 -2.09 5.51
C VAL A 165 3.99 -3.22 6.24
N ASN A 166 4.10 -3.15 7.57
CA ASN A 166 4.66 -4.22 8.37
C ASN A 166 3.58 -5.31 8.59
N PRO A 167 3.80 -6.58 8.20
CA PRO A 167 2.78 -7.62 8.32
C PRO A 167 2.24 -7.83 9.73
N SER A 168 3.11 -7.75 10.75
CA SER A 168 2.71 -7.80 12.16
C SER A 168 2.09 -6.48 12.61
N GLY A 169 2.63 -5.36 12.14
CA GLY A 169 2.13 -4.02 12.42
C GLY A 169 0.67 -3.82 12.00
N VAL A 170 0.31 -4.18 10.76
CA VAL A 170 -1.06 -4.08 10.27
C VAL A 170 -2.00 -5.01 11.02
N ARG A 171 -1.52 -6.19 11.47
CA ARG A 171 -2.31 -7.11 12.29
C ARG A 171 -2.65 -6.48 13.65
N TRP A 172 -1.66 -5.94 14.37
CA TRP A 172 -1.94 -5.26 15.64
C TRP A 172 -2.76 -3.98 15.47
N MET A 173 -2.53 -3.20 14.40
CA MET A 173 -3.35 -2.05 14.03
C MET A 173 -4.83 -2.44 13.85
N LEU A 174 -5.08 -3.64 13.31
CA LEU A 174 -6.42 -4.19 13.09
C LEU A 174 -6.92 -5.08 14.24
N GLN A 175 -6.28 -5.00 15.42
CA GLN A 175 -6.62 -5.79 16.61
C GLN A 175 -6.59 -7.32 16.40
N ILE A 176 -5.81 -7.78 15.44
CA ILE A 176 -5.55 -9.20 15.19
C ILE A 176 -4.36 -9.62 16.04
N ASP A 177 -4.53 -10.68 16.83
CA ASP A 177 -3.41 -11.26 17.58
C ASP A 177 -2.37 -11.85 16.61
N ASP A 178 -1.10 -11.52 16.85
CA ASP A 178 0.06 -12.00 16.08
C ASP A 178 1.06 -12.78 16.96
N GLY A 179 0.60 -13.19 18.14
CA GLY A 179 1.37 -13.96 19.10
C GLY A 179 2.44 -13.14 19.83
N ASP A 180 3.19 -13.83 20.70
CA ASP A 180 4.17 -13.21 21.60
C ASP A 180 5.59 -13.12 21.00
N GLN A 181 5.80 -13.67 19.81
CA GLN A 181 7.13 -13.84 19.21
C GLN A 181 7.87 -12.53 18.93
N PHE A 182 7.15 -11.40 18.86
CA PHE A 182 7.71 -10.07 18.64
C PHE A 182 7.60 -9.16 19.87
N LYS A 183 7.08 -9.69 20.99
CA LYS A 183 7.00 -8.97 22.26
C LYS A 183 8.35 -9.06 22.97
N LEU A 184 8.98 -7.92 23.22
CA LEU A 184 10.21 -7.87 24.01
C LEU A 184 9.88 -8.20 25.46
N LYS A 185 10.61 -9.15 26.06
CA LYS A 185 10.39 -9.60 27.45
C LYS A 185 10.56 -8.48 28.48
N THR A 186 11.32 -7.45 28.13
CA THR A 186 11.67 -6.31 28.97
C THR A 186 10.82 -5.07 28.67
N ALA A 187 9.94 -5.10 27.66
CA ALA A 187 9.11 -3.95 27.32
C ALA A 187 8.09 -3.69 28.43
N VAL A 188 8.11 -2.45 28.94
CA VAL A 188 7.08 -1.96 29.86
C VAL A 188 5.90 -1.47 29.03
N ASP A 189 4.84 -2.28 28.97
CA ASP A 189 3.58 -1.92 28.33
C ASP A 189 2.85 -0.88 29.20
N ALA A 190 2.88 0.38 28.80
CA ALA A 190 1.95 1.38 29.31
C ALA A 190 0.76 1.39 28.35
N PRO A 191 -0.45 0.96 28.73
CA PRO A 191 -1.56 0.87 27.78
C PRO A 191 -1.92 2.24 27.18
N ALA A 192 -2.38 2.22 25.93
CA ALA A 192 -2.98 3.38 25.27
C ALA A 192 -4.10 3.98 26.14
N SER A 193 -4.28 5.30 26.03
CA SER A 193 -5.34 5.99 26.79
C SER A 193 -6.71 5.68 26.21
N VAL A 194 -6.76 5.48 24.90
CA VAL A 194 -7.96 5.14 24.15
C VAL A 194 -7.67 3.94 23.27
N GLU A 195 -8.58 2.98 23.28
CA GLU A 195 -8.51 1.85 22.35
C GLU A 195 -8.85 2.34 20.94
N VAL A 196 -7.91 2.14 20.01
CA VAL A 196 -8.09 2.48 18.60
C VAL A 196 -8.70 1.29 17.87
N THR A 197 -9.85 1.50 17.22
CA THR A 197 -10.51 0.47 16.41
C THR A 197 -10.12 0.57 14.93
N PRO A 198 -10.30 -0.50 14.12
CA PRO A 198 -10.16 -0.44 12.67
C PRO A 198 -10.98 0.68 12.02
N ALA A 199 -12.18 0.96 12.54
CA ALA A 199 -13.06 2.00 12.05
C ALA A 199 -12.49 3.41 12.31
N ASP A 200 -11.86 3.65 13.47
CA ASP A 200 -11.26 4.95 13.79
C ASP A 200 -10.09 5.28 12.85
N ILE A 201 -9.29 4.27 12.53
CA ILE A 201 -8.19 4.39 11.57
C ILE A 201 -8.74 4.68 10.17
N LEU A 202 -9.76 3.93 9.74
CA LEU A 202 -10.39 4.11 8.44
C LEU A 202 -11.00 5.50 8.27
N ARG A 203 -11.74 6.00 9.27
CA ARG A 203 -12.30 7.36 9.25
C ARG A 203 -11.21 8.42 9.15
N THR A 204 -10.13 8.26 9.91
CA THR A 204 -8.99 9.19 9.88
C THR A 204 -8.28 9.19 8.52
N VAL A 205 -8.00 8.01 7.96
CA VAL A 205 -7.40 7.85 6.63
C VAL A 205 -8.30 8.45 5.56
N THR A 206 -9.61 8.21 5.64
CA THR A 206 -10.60 8.77 4.71
C THR A 206 -10.67 10.28 4.80
N LEU A 207 -10.62 10.86 6.01
CA LEU A 207 -10.57 12.31 6.22
C LEU A 207 -9.33 12.93 5.57
N VAL A 208 -8.15 12.30 5.71
CA VAL A 208 -6.91 12.75 5.05
C VAL A 208 -7.08 12.72 3.53
N LEU A 209 -7.61 11.61 2.98
CA LEU A 209 -7.88 11.51 1.55
C LEU A 209 -8.93 12.54 1.07
N GLN A 210 -9.88 12.94 1.92
CA GLN A 210 -10.91 13.93 1.62
C GLN A 210 -10.37 15.35 1.53
N THR A 211 -9.52 15.72 2.49
CA THR A 211 -9.20 17.11 2.82
C THR A 211 -7.84 17.57 2.30
N GLU A 212 -6.89 16.66 2.13
CA GLU A 212 -5.53 17.00 1.70
C GLU A 212 -5.39 17.00 0.17
N ALA A 213 -4.44 17.77 -0.33
CA ALA A 213 -4.20 17.89 -1.77
C ALA A 213 -3.68 16.57 -2.37
N ARG A 214 -4.25 16.13 -3.51
CA ARG A 214 -3.93 14.88 -4.21
C ARG A 214 -2.43 14.54 -4.31
N GLY A 215 -1.60 15.54 -4.61
CA GLY A 215 -0.15 15.35 -4.80
C GLY A 215 0.68 15.38 -3.51
N GLY A 216 0.05 15.52 -2.34
CA GLY A 216 0.72 15.58 -1.05
C GLY A 216 1.18 14.20 -0.57
N LYS A 217 2.33 14.16 0.11
CA LYS A 217 2.86 12.92 0.72
C LYS A 217 1.87 12.29 1.70
N MET A 218 1.14 13.12 2.45
CA MET A 218 0.13 12.66 3.41
C MET A 218 -0.96 11.81 2.74
N VAL A 219 -1.44 12.22 1.57
CA VAL A 219 -2.44 11.49 0.77
C VAL A 219 -1.88 10.16 0.29
N ALA A 220 -0.63 10.14 -0.20
CA ALA A 220 0.02 8.90 -0.61
C ALA A 220 0.17 7.90 0.55
N TYR A 221 0.60 8.37 1.73
CA TYR A 221 0.68 7.53 2.93
C TYR A 221 -0.69 7.01 3.38
N ALA A 222 -1.71 7.86 3.37
CA ALA A 222 -3.08 7.48 3.71
C ALA A 222 -3.64 6.43 2.74
N ALA A 223 -3.45 6.59 1.44
CA ALA A 223 -3.89 5.62 0.44
C ALA A 223 -3.13 4.28 0.54
N GLY A 224 -1.82 4.34 0.79
CA GLY A 224 -1.02 3.16 1.08
C GLY A 224 -1.54 2.41 2.31
N ALA A 225 -1.79 3.12 3.42
CA ALA A 225 -2.34 2.54 4.64
C ALA A 225 -3.71 1.91 4.41
N PHE A 226 -4.60 2.61 3.72
CA PHE A 226 -5.90 2.10 3.32
C PHE A 226 -5.78 0.77 2.57
N SER A 227 -4.92 0.72 1.55
CA SER A 227 -4.74 -0.48 0.71
C SER A 227 -4.23 -1.69 1.50
N ASN A 228 -3.31 -1.47 2.43
CA ASN A 228 -2.77 -2.54 3.28
C ASN A 228 -3.78 -3.03 4.32
N MET A 229 -4.58 -2.12 4.89
CA MET A 229 -5.61 -2.50 5.87
C MET A 229 -6.69 -3.37 5.25
N VAL A 230 -7.22 -3.00 4.08
CA VAL A 230 -8.30 -3.75 3.44
C VAL A 230 -7.85 -5.10 2.86
N ALA A 231 -6.55 -5.38 2.85
CA ALA A 231 -6.03 -6.70 2.51
C ALA A 231 -6.32 -7.74 3.61
N LEU A 232 -6.71 -7.31 4.81
CA LEU A 232 -7.08 -8.17 5.94
C LEU A 232 -8.55 -8.00 6.31
N GLN A 233 -9.16 -9.10 6.77
CA GLN A 233 -10.60 -9.18 7.02
C GLN A 233 -11.17 -8.06 7.93
N PRO A 234 -10.56 -7.69 9.08
CA PRO A 234 -11.11 -6.63 9.92
C PRO A 234 -11.05 -5.24 9.27
N GLY A 235 -10.04 -4.98 8.43
CA GLY A 235 -9.95 -3.73 7.68
C GLY A 235 -11.00 -3.67 6.58
N LEU A 236 -11.25 -4.79 5.89
CA LEU A 236 -12.36 -4.92 4.95
C LEU A 236 -13.71 -4.72 5.65
N GLU A 237 -13.94 -5.36 6.80
CA GLU A 237 -15.18 -5.22 7.58
C GLU A 237 -15.43 -3.77 8.01
N ALA A 238 -14.39 -3.03 8.41
CA ALA A 238 -14.50 -1.61 8.71
C ALA A 238 -15.03 -0.81 7.51
N VAL A 239 -14.56 -1.10 6.30
CA VAL A 239 -15.05 -0.46 5.06
C VAL A 239 -16.50 -0.84 4.78
N LEU A 240 -16.85 -2.11 4.93
CA LEU A 240 -18.21 -2.58 4.63
C LEU A 240 -19.26 -2.08 5.63
N CYS A 241 -18.86 -1.69 6.84
CA CYS A 241 -19.75 -1.08 7.83
C CYS A 241 -20.09 0.38 7.49
N GLU A 242 -19.13 1.15 6.97
CA GLU A 242 -19.29 2.58 6.65
C GLU A 242 -18.75 2.88 5.23
N PRO A 243 -19.33 2.30 4.16
CA PRO A 243 -18.73 2.34 2.82
C PRO A 243 -18.86 3.70 2.13
N ASP A 244 -19.85 4.50 2.52
CA ASP A 244 -20.30 5.64 1.70
C ASP A 244 -19.21 6.72 1.58
N ASP A 245 -18.60 7.14 2.68
CA ASP A 245 -17.55 8.17 2.68
C ASP A 245 -16.26 7.67 2.00
N VAL A 246 -15.91 6.41 2.25
CA VAL A 246 -14.68 5.80 1.71
C VAL A 246 -14.77 5.67 0.20
N LEU A 247 -15.85 5.07 -0.30
CA LEU A 247 -16.00 4.80 -1.73
C LEU A 247 -16.27 6.07 -2.54
N ALA A 248 -16.97 7.07 -1.97
CA ALA A 248 -17.13 8.37 -2.62
C ALA A 248 -15.78 9.06 -2.84
N VAL A 249 -14.85 8.95 -1.88
CA VAL A 249 -13.51 9.52 -2.00
C VAL A 249 -12.69 8.78 -3.04
N VAL A 250 -12.76 7.45 -3.05
CA VAL A 250 -12.08 6.63 -4.06
C VAL A 250 -12.59 6.96 -5.46
N ASP A 251 -13.91 7.03 -5.69
CA ASP A 251 -14.48 7.41 -6.99
C ASP A 251 -14.01 8.80 -7.43
N ARG A 252 -14.00 9.77 -6.51
CA ARG A 252 -13.51 11.13 -6.79
C ARG A 252 -12.05 11.14 -7.26
N TYR A 253 -11.18 10.30 -6.71
CA TYR A 253 -9.79 10.19 -7.19
C TYR A 253 -9.72 9.50 -8.54
N LEU A 254 -10.43 8.40 -8.73
CA LEU A 254 -10.40 7.63 -9.99
C LEU A 254 -11.00 8.39 -11.16
N SER A 255 -12.07 9.16 -10.94
CA SER A 255 -12.69 10.02 -11.96
C SER A 255 -11.77 11.13 -12.48
N GLN A 256 -10.73 11.50 -11.73
CA GLN A 256 -9.74 12.48 -12.16
C GLN A 256 -8.64 11.87 -13.05
N VAL A 257 -8.53 10.55 -13.12
CA VAL A 257 -7.50 9.86 -13.90
C VAL A 257 -7.93 9.82 -15.37
N THR A 258 -7.61 10.90 -16.08
CA THR A 258 -7.98 11.12 -17.49
C THR A 258 -6.81 10.99 -18.47
N ALA A 259 -5.59 10.82 -17.96
CA ALA A 259 -4.36 10.74 -18.75
C ALA A 259 -3.36 9.75 -18.14
N PRO A 260 -2.48 9.13 -18.96
CA PRO A 260 -1.49 8.14 -18.48
C PRO A 260 -0.60 8.64 -17.34
N ALA A 261 -0.20 9.93 -17.40
CA ALA A 261 0.66 10.55 -16.39
C ALA A 261 0.01 10.64 -14.99
N LEU A 262 -1.30 10.42 -14.89
CA LEU A 262 -2.06 10.44 -13.65
C LEU A 262 -2.15 9.05 -12.99
N PHE A 263 -1.56 8.00 -13.57
CA PHE A 263 -1.37 6.69 -12.92
C PHE A 263 -0.15 6.72 -12.00
N ASP A 264 -0.30 7.41 -10.88
CA ASP A 264 0.69 7.52 -9.82
C ASP A 264 0.52 6.40 -8.76
N GLU A 265 1.41 6.40 -7.76
CA GLU A 265 1.37 5.44 -6.65
C GLU A 265 0.05 5.52 -5.86
N LEU A 266 -0.52 6.72 -5.73
CA LEU A 266 -1.81 6.94 -5.08
C LEU A 266 -2.92 6.16 -5.79
N VAL A 267 -3.04 6.32 -7.11
CA VAL A 267 -4.04 5.58 -7.91
C VAL A 267 -3.81 4.07 -7.81
N ALA A 268 -2.55 3.63 -7.85
CA ALA A 268 -2.22 2.21 -7.71
C ALA A 268 -2.65 1.64 -6.33
N SER A 269 -2.44 2.38 -5.24
CA SER A 269 -2.90 1.99 -3.90
C SER A 269 -4.42 1.93 -3.81
N LEU A 270 -5.15 2.92 -4.35
CA LEU A 270 -6.62 2.91 -4.34
C LEU A 270 -7.19 1.76 -5.18
N LEU A 271 -6.61 1.48 -6.35
CA LEU A 271 -7.00 0.32 -7.17
C LEU A 271 -6.72 -1.01 -6.47
N THR A 272 -5.61 -1.10 -5.74
CA THR A 272 -5.29 -2.29 -4.92
C THR A 272 -6.34 -2.46 -3.81
N ALA A 273 -6.75 -1.37 -3.17
CA ALA A 273 -7.80 -1.40 -2.15
C ALA A 273 -9.14 -1.89 -2.73
N LEU A 274 -9.54 -1.34 -3.89
CA LEU A 274 -10.74 -1.79 -4.60
C LEU A 274 -10.68 -3.26 -5.01
N TRP A 275 -9.51 -3.73 -5.45
CA TRP A 275 -9.33 -5.14 -5.76
C TRP A 275 -9.58 -6.02 -4.54
N ASN A 276 -9.00 -5.67 -3.39
CA ASN A 276 -9.23 -6.41 -2.14
C ASN A 276 -10.70 -6.38 -1.70
N ILE A 277 -11.36 -5.22 -1.80
CA ILE A 277 -12.80 -5.08 -1.50
C ILE A 277 -13.64 -5.97 -2.42
N ALA A 278 -13.33 -6.00 -3.71
CA ALA A 278 -14.05 -6.78 -4.72
C ALA A 278 -13.84 -8.30 -4.60
N MET A 279 -12.95 -8.77 -3.72
CA MET A 279 -12.83 -10.20 -3.43
C MET A 279 -13.97 -10.71 -2.54
N ASP A 280 -14.62 -9.84 -1.74
CA ASP A 280 -15.82 -10.16 -0.95
C ASP A 280 -17.09 -9.77 -1.73
N GLN A 281 -18.11 -10.64 -1.69
CA GLN A 281 -19.35 -10.45 -2.42
C GLN A 281 -20.09 -9.16 -2.00
N ARG A 282 -20.13 -8.85 -0.70
CA ARG A 282 -20.74 -7.60 -0.19
C ARG A 282 -19.96 -6.38 -0.65
N GLY A 283 -18.63 -6.52 -0.75
CA GLY A 283 -17.75 -5.49 -1.29
C GLY A 283 -18.09 -5.17 -2.74
N VAL A 284 -18.22 -6.19 -3.59
CA VAL A 284 -18.62 -6.02 -5.00
C VAL A 284 -19.98 -5.30 -5.12
N GLU A 285 -20.97 -5.67 -4.31
CA GLU A 285 -22.28 -5.02 -4.27
C GLU A 285 -22.18 -3.55 -3.86
N CYS A 286 -21.32 -3.23 -2.88
CA CYS A 286 -21.04 -1.84 -2.50
C CYS A 286 -20.39 -1.08 -3.66
N LEU A 287 -19.39 -1.66 -4.34
CA LEU A 287 -18.75 -0.99 -5.47
C LEU A 287 -19.74 -0.69 -6.61
N GLU A 288 -20.68 -1.59 -6.89
CA GLU A 288 -21.74 -1.39 -7.89
C GLU A 288 -22.65 -0.20 -7.54
N LYS A 289 -23.05 -0.05 -6.28
CA LYS A 289 -23.83 1.11 -5.81
C LYS A 289 -23.13 2.45 -6.12
N PHE A 290 -21.81 2.47 -6.07
CA PHE A 290 -20.98 3.66 -6.34
C PHE A 290 -20.53 3.79 -7.81
N GLN A 291 -21.00 2.94 -8.73
CA GLN A 291 -20.61 2.95 -10.15
C GLN A 291 -19.08 2.79 -10.37
N ILE A 292 -18.36 2.28 -9.37
CA ILE A 292 -16.92 2.02 -9.46
C ILE A 292 -16.59 1.03 -10.59
N PRO A 293 -17.36 -0.05 -10.81
CA PRO A 293 -17.08 -0.96 -11.92
C PRO A 293 -17.08 -0.28 -13.30
N SER A 294 -18.03 0.63 -13.55
CA SER A 294 -18.04 1.43 -14.78
C SER A 294 -16.81 2.34 -14.88
N ARG A 295 -16.38 2.94 -13.76
CA ARG A 295 -15.13 3.72 -13.70
C ARG A 295 -13.90 2.86 -14.02
N LEU A 296 -13.84 1.64 -13.51
CA LEU A 296 -12.75 0.70 -13.82
C LEU A 296 -12.72 0.34 -15.31
N CYS A 297 -13.88 0.24 -15.98
CA CYS A 297 -13.93 0.09 -17.43
C CYS A 297 -13.33 1.31 -18.15
N ASP A 298 -13.64 2.54 -17.73
CA ASP A 298 -13.05 3.75 -18.32
C ASP A 298 -11.52 3.79 -18.15
N LEU A 299 -11.02 3.43 -16.96
CA LEU A 299 -9.59 3.32 -16.69
C LEU A 299 -8.93 2.24 -17.54
N PHE A 300 -9.61 1.11 -17.76
CA PHE A 300 -9.13 0.09 -18.67
C PHE A 300 -8.99 0.61 -20.10
N LEU A 301 -9.93 1.41 -20.61
CA LEU A 301 -9.80 2.01 -21.95
C LEU A 301 -8.57 2.90 -22.05
N LEU A 302 -8.30 3.68 -21.00
CA LEU A 302 -7.10 4.51 -20.92
C LEU A 302 -5.83 3.64 -20.89
N VAL A 303 -5.84 2.53 -20.13
CA VAL A 303 -4.75 1.54 -20.07
C VAL A 303 -4.51 0.87 -21.43
N SER A 304 -5.55 0.34 -22.06
CA SER A 304 -5.45 -0.39 -23.32
C SER A 304 -4.96 0.49 -24.47
N ALA A 305 -5.31 1.78 -24.45
CA ALA A 305 -4.83 2.74 -25.44
C ALA A 305 -3.37 3.19 -25.20
N ASN A 306 -2.82 2.99 -24.00
CA ASN A 306 -1.53 3.55 -23.57
C ASN A 306 -0.62 2.51 -22.89
N VAL A 307 -0.62 1.27 -23.39
CA VAL A 307 0.08 0.11 -22.78
C VAL A 307 1.56 0.36 -22.51
N GLU A 308 2.24 1.13 -23.37
CA GLU A 308 3.68 1.42 -23.19
C GLU A 308 3.94 2.62 -22.25
N ALA A 309 2.97 3.53 -22.10
CA ALA A 309 3.15 4.74 -21.30
C ALA A 309 2.78 4.54 -19.82
N ILE A 310 1.95 3.54 -19.51
CA ILE A 310 1.49 3.26 -18.14
C ILE A 310 2.37 2.16 -17.53
N PRO A 311 2.92 2.33 -16.32
CA PRO A 311 3.72 1.30 -15.67
C PRO A 311 2.98 -0.04 -15.53
N LEU A 312 3.68 -1.16 -15.74
CA LEU A 312 3.09 -2.51 -15.63
C LEU A 312 2.47 -2.78 -14.25
N SER A 313 3.04 -2.22 -13.18
CA SER A 313 2.48 -2.31 -11.83
C SER A 313 1.09 -1.68 -11.73
N ALA A 314 0.88 -0.52 -12.37
CA ALA A 314 -0.42 0.16 -12.44
C ALA A 314 -1.42 -0.60 -13.34
N GLN A 315 -0.95 -1.15 -14.47
CA GLN A 315 -1.76 -2.02 -15.32
C GLN A 315 -2.24 -3.26 -14.57
N ARG A 316 -1.33 -3.91 -13.81
CA ARG A 316 -1.64 -5.09 -13.00
C ARG A 316 -2.78 -4.84 -12.03
N VAL A 317 -2.71 -3.77 -11.24
CA VAL A 317 -3.73 -3.47 -10.23
C VAL A 317 -5.05 -3.03 -10.86
N THR A 318 -5.02 -2.33 -12.00
CA THR A 318 -6.22 -1.99 -12.78
C THR A 318 -6.93 -3.27 -13.25
N MET A 319 -6.18 -4.21 -13.85
CA MET A 319 -6.74 -5.47 -14.31
C MET A 319 -7.20 -6.37 -13.16
N GLY A 320 -6.52 -6.34 -12.01
CA GLY A 320 -6.93 -7.07 -10.80
C GLY A 320 -8.27 -6.57 -10.26
N ALA A 321 -8.42 -5.26 -10.08
CA ALA A 321 -9.68 -4.66 -9.64
C ALA A 321 -10.81 -4.94 -10.65
N LEU A 322 -10.53 -4.79 -11.94
CA LEU A 322 -11.50 -5.03 -13.00
C LEU A 322 -11.94 -6.51 -13.06
N SER A 323 -11.01 -7.47 -12.95
CA SER A 323 -11.33 -8.89 -13.00
C SER A 323 -12.16 -9.36 -11.82
N ALA A 324 -11.95 -8.78 -10.63
CA ALA A 324 -12.77 -9.06 -9.45
C ALA A 324 -14.22 -8.55 -9.64
N CYS A 325 -14.39 -7.36 -10.25
CA CYS A 325 -15.71 -6.79 -10.53
C CYS A 325 -16.46 -7.49 -11.69
N HIS A 326 -15.75 -8.21 -12.57
CA HIS A 326 -16.37 -8.95 -13.69
C HIS A 326 -17.31 -10.09 -13.28
N LYS A 327 -17.43 -10.38 -11.98
CA LYS A 327 -18.49 -11.27 -11.47
C LYS A 327 -19.88 -10.65 -11.57
N LEU A 328 -19.98 -9.31 -11.59
CA LEU A 328 -21.23 -8.57 -11.74
C LEU A 328 -21.85 -8.78 -13.12
N THR A 329 -23.15 -9.06 -13.15
CA THR A 329 -23.92 -9.21 -14.40
C THR A 329 -23.88 -7.93 -15.23
N SER A 330 -24.03 -6.77 -14.58
CA SER A 330 -23.96 -5.44 -15.24
C SER A 330 -22.66 -5.25 -16.03
N ILE A 331 -21.52 -5.67 -15.47
CA ILE A 331 -20.23 -5.57 -16.15
C ILE A 331 -20.11 -6.56 -17.30
N LYS A 332 -20.56 -7.80 -17.12
CA LYS A 332 -20.55 -8.82 -18.19
C LYS A 332 -21.42 -8.39 -19.37
N ASP A 333 -22.60 -7.86 -19.10
CA ASP A 333 -23.51 -7.39 -20.14
C ASP A 333 -22.92 -6.18 -20.89
N SER A 334 -22.21 -5.31 -20.16
CA SER A 334 -21.51 -4.17 -20.75
C SER A 334 -20.34 -4.59 -21.69
N SER A 335 -19.86 -5.84 -21.64
CA SER A 335 -18.72 -6.31 -22.44
C SER A 335 -18.98 -6.31 -23.95
N VAL A 336 -20.25 -6.36 -24.37
CA VAL A 336 -20.63 -6.29 -25.79
C VAL A 336 -20.85 -4.86 -26.29
N GLU A 337 -20.87 -3.87 -25.39
CA GLU A 337 -21.10 -2.47 -25.76
C GLU A 337 -19.88 -1.89 -26.46
N ALA A 338 -20.15 -1.19 -27.56
CA ALA A 338 -19.16 -0.43 -28.31
C ALA A 338 -18.68 0.78 -27.50
N VAL A 339 -17.36 0.93 -27.38
CA VAL A 339 -16.73 2.03 -26.64
C VAL A 339 -15.56 2.65 -27.40
N GLY A 340 -15.21 3.88 -27.00
CA GLY A 340 -14.15 4.67 -27.62
C GLY A 340 -14.51 5.19 -29.02
N VAL A 341 -13.54 5.85 -29.66
CA VAL A 341 -13.74 6.48 -30.98
C VAL A 341 -13.95 5.45 -32.08
N GLU A 342 -13.32 4.29 -31.97
CA GLU A 342 -13.43 3.19 -32.95
C GLU A 342 -14.73 2.39 -32.82
N GLY A 343 -15.52 2.60 -31.74
CA GLY A 343 -16.76 1.87 -31.51
C GLY A 343 -16.59 0.36 -31.35
N LYS A 344 -15.44 -0.09 -30.84
CA LYS A 344 -15.17 -1.52 -30.63
C LYS A 344 -15.85 -2.02 -29.35
N PRO A 345 -16.44 -3.23 -29.34
CA PRO A 345 -16.91 -3.87 -28.13
C PRO A 345 -15.79 -4.01 -27.09
N ARG A 346 -16.09 -3.77 -25.80
CA ARG A 346 -15.12 -3.87 -24.70
C ARG A 346 -14.38 -5.21 -24.68
N VAL A 347 -15.04 -6.33 -24.95
CA VAL A 347 -14.39 -7.66 -25.00
C VAL A 347 -13.30 -7.73 -26.08
N LEU A 348 -13.49 -7.08 -27.23
CA LEU A 348 -12.47 -7.09 -28.28
C LEU A 348 -11.25 -6.26 -27.87
N LEU A 349 -11.45 -5.15 -27.16
CA LEU A 349 -10.35 -4.39 -26.58
C LEU A 349 -9.58 -5.21 -25.52
N LEU A 350 -10.26 -6.00 -24.70
CA LEU A 350 -9.60 -6.94 -23.77
C LEU A 350 -8.75 -7.98 -24.52
N ILE A 351 -9.24 -8.49 -25.65
CA ILE A 351 -8.52 -9.45 -26.49
C ILE A 351 -7.29 -8.80 -27.15
N GLU A 352 -7.42 -7.61 -27.72
CA GLU A 352 -6.31 -6.85 -28.31
C GLU A 352 -5.25 -6.51 -27.26
N TYR A 353 -5.69 -6.10 -26.07
CA TYR A 353 -4.82 -5.88 -24.92
C TYR A 353 -4.10 -7.17 -24.50
N LEU A 354 -4.82 -8.29 -24.36
CA LEU A 354 -4.22 -9.59 -24.02
C LEU A 354 -3.13 -10.00 -25.01
N ARG A 355 -3.38 -9.85 -26.33
CA ARG A 355 -2.37 -10.14 -27.36
C ARG A 355 -1.14 -9.25 -27.23
N THR A 356 -1.33 -7.97 -26.90
CA THR A 356 -0.21 -7.04 -26.67
C THR A 356 0.66 -7.50 -25.50
N ILE A 357 0.05 -7.96 -24.40
CA ILE A 357 0.79 -8.47 -23.24
C ILE A 357 1.43 -9.83 -23.52
N ASN A 358 0.77 -10.72 -24.28
CA ASN A 358 1.37 -11.99 -24.73
C ASN A 358 2.69 -11.74 -25.50
N ARG A 359 2.72 -10.76 -26.40
CA ARG A 359 3.96 -10.39 -27.13
C ARG A 359 5.07 -9.94 -26.19
N LYS A 360 4.75 -9.22 -25.10
CA LYS A 360 5.74 -8.85 -24.07
C LYS A 360 6.28 -10.09 -23.34
N GLU A 361 5.41 -11.05 -23.02
CA GLU A 361 5.82 -12.33 -22.41
C GLU A 361 6.71 -13.15 -23.34
N GLU A 362 6.33 -13.27 -24.62
CA GLU A 362 7.09 -13.96 -25.66
C GLU A 362 8.45 -13.30 -25.90
N ALA A 363 8.50 -11.97 -25.96
CA ALA A 363 9.75 -11.22 -26.09
C ALA A 363 10.68 -11.45 -24.89
N ALA A 364 10.16 -11.55 -23.66
CA ALA A 364 10.97 -11.90 -22.49
C ALA A 364 11.57 -13.31 -22.64
N LYS A 365 10.73 -14.30 -22.99
CA LYS A 365 11.15 -15.70 -23.20
C LYS A 365 12.18 -15.84 -24.34
N ALA A 366 11.98 -15.15 -25.46
CA ALA A 366 12.89 -15.15 -26.60
C ALA A 366 14.28 -14.58 -26.23
N ASN A 367 14.32 -13.66 -25.27
CA ASN A 367 15.57 -13.10 -24.72
C ASN A 367 16.16 -13.95 -23.58
N GLY A 368 15.64 -15.16 -23.33
CA GLY A 368 16.10 -16.04 -22.26
C GLY A 368 15.79 -15.50 -20.85
N ARG A 369 14.81 -14.60 -20.72
CA ARG A 369 14.38 -14.01 -19.44
C ARG A 369 13.03 -14.56 -19.03
N GLU A 370 12.83 -14.72 -17.73
CA GLU A 370 11.49 -14.95 -17.20
C GLU A 370 10.65 -13.68 -17.33
N PRO A 371 9.35 -13.79 -17.70
CA PRO A 371 8.46 -12.64 -17.70
C PRO A 371 8.31 -12.11 -16.27
N SER A 372 8.27 -10.78 -16.12
CA SER A 372 8.03 -10.15 -14.82
C SER A 372 6.71 -10.63 -14.20
N ASN A 373 6.64 -10.67 -12.86
CA ASN A 373 5.42 -11.02 -12.13
C ASN A 373 4.21 -10.16 -12.52
N ASP A 374 4.43 -8.89 -12.88
CA ASP A 374 3.36 -7.99 -13.33
C ASP A 374 2.75 -8.46 -14.66
N VAL A 375 3.57 -8.84 -15.65
CA VAL A 375 3.11 -9.39 -16.93
C VAL A 375 2.27 -10.63 -16.70
N VAL A 376 2.75 -11.57 -15.88
CA VAL A 376 2.01 -12.82 -15.58
C VAL A 376 0.67 -12.53 -14.91
N ALA A 377 0.64 -11.58 -13.96
CA ALA A 377 -0.58 -11.20 -13.27
C ALA A 377 -1.58 -10.49 -14.20
N ILE A 378 -1.10 -9.59 -15.07
CA ILE A 378 -1.93 -8.94 -16.10
C ILE A 378 -2.55 -10.01 -17.01
N LEU A 379 -1.76 -10.95 -17.53
CA LEU A 379 -2.26 -12.04 -18.38
C LEU A 379 -3.36 -12.84 -17.69
N LYS A 380 -3.15 -13.25 -16.44
CA LYS A 380 -4.16 -13.99 -15.67
C LYS A 380 -5.45 -13.19 -15.47
N ASN A 381 -5.33 -11.93 -15.08
CA ASN A 381 -6.48 -11.06 -14.81
C ASN A 381 -7.26 -10.74 -16.10
N THR A 382 -6.58 -10.45 -17.21
CA THR A 382 -7.23 -10.20 -18.51
C THR A 382 -7.95 -11.46 -19.02
N ASN A 383 -7.30 -12.62 -18.93
CA ASN A 383 -7.95 -13.90 -19.26
C ASN A 383 -9.22 -14.12 -18.42
N GLN A 384 -9.16 -13.82 -17.13
CA GLN A 384 -10.30 -13.93 -16.23
C GLN A 384 -11.45 -12.98 -16.62
N CYS A 385 -11.16 -11.73 -16.99
CA CYS A 385 -12.17 -10.79 -17.50
C CYS A 385 -12.87 -11.34 -18.75
N ILE A 386 -12.11 -11.88 -19.72
CA ILE A 386 -12.66 -12.44 -20.96
C ILE A 386 -13.52 -13.67 -20.66
N ARG A 387 -13.06 -14.56 -19.78
CA ARG A 387 -13.80 -15.76 -19.36
C ARG A 387 -15.12 -15.42 -18.68
N PHE A 388 -15.12 -14.46 -17.77
CA PHE A 388 -16.36 -14.00 -17.11
C PHE A 388 -17.30 -13.31 -18.10
N SER A 389 -16.77 -12.47 -18.98
CA SER A 389 -17.57 -11.83 -20.04
C SER A 389 -18.22 -12.87 -20.96
N SER A 390 -17.55 -14.00 -21.19
CA SER A 390 -18.02 -15.11 -22.02
C SER A 390 -19.19 -15.89 -21.40
N GLU A 391 -19.62 -15.56 -20.19
CA GLU A 391 -20.92 -16.04 -19.70
C GLU A 391 -22.09 -15.45 -20.49
N VAL A 392 -21.90 -14.25 -21.05
CA VAL A 392 -22.85 -13.61 -21.96
C VAL A 392 -22.66 -14.17 -23.37
N ARG A 393 -23.75 -14.66 -23.97
CA ARG A 393 -23.72 -15.28 -25.31
C ARG A 393 -23.21 -14.32 -26.39
N GLY A 394 -23.63 -13.06 -26.35
CA GLY A 394 -23.18 -12.03 -27.29
C GLY A 394 -21.65 -11.87 -27.27
N THR A 395 -21.04 -11.92 -26.08
CA THR A 395 -19.58 -11.93 -25.93
C THR A 395 -18.96 -13.12 -26.64
N ARG A 396 -19.46 -14.35 -26.41
CA ARG A 396 -18.90 -15.55 -27.07
C ARG A 396 -18.97 -15.46 -28.59
N THR A 397 -20.09 -14.97 -29.13
CA THR A 397 -20.23 -14.74 -30.58
C THR A 397 -19.17 -13.77 -31.11
N LEU A 398 -18.89 -12.68 -30.39
CA LEU A 398 -17.84 -11.73 -30.76
C LEU A 398 -16.44 -12.36 -30.66
N VAL A 399 -16.16 -13.15 -29.62
CA VAL A 399 -14.86 -13.84 -29.48
C VAL A 399 -14.65 -14.88 -30.58
N HIS A 400 -15.67 -15.67 -30.92
CA HIS A 400 -15.60 -16.58 -32.07
C HIS A 400 -15.26 -15.85 -33.36
N ALA A 401 -16.05 -14.82 -33.70
CA ALA A 401 -15.84 -14.03 -34.91
C ALA A 401 -14.43 -13.42 -34.97
N TYR A 402 -13.92 -12.94 -33.84
CA TYR A 402 -12.56 -12.40 -33.76
C TYR A 402 -11.49 -13.48 -34.02
N ILE A 403 -11.61 -14.63 -33.37
CA ILE A 403 -10.63 -15.71 -33.48
C ILE A 403 -10.66 -16.33 -34.88
N ASP A 404 -11.84 -16.51 -35.48
CA ASP A 404 -12.00 -17.05 -36.83
C ASP A 404 -11.44 -16.11 -37.89
N ALA A 405 -11.40 -14.81 -37.61
CA ALA A 405 -10.78 -13.79 -38.46
C ALA A 405 -9.25 -13.70 -38.32
N MET A 406 -8.62 -14.43 -37.39
CA MET A 406 -7.16 -14.43 -37.25
C MET A 406 -6.49 -15.15 -38.43
N GLU A 407 -5.54 -14.47 -39.09
CA GLU A 407 -4.84 -15.02 -40.26
C GLU A 407 -3.94 -16.22 -39.89
N ASP A 408 -3.25 -16.16 -38.75
CA ASP A 408 -2.40 -17.24 -38.25
C ASP A 408 -3.24 -18.27 -37.47
N ARG A 409 -3.53 -19.40 -38.11
CA ARG A 409 -4.27 -20.52 -37.51
C ARG A 409 -3.58 -21.10 -36.27
N LYS A 410 -2.25 -21.07 -36.23
CA LYS A 410 -1.48 -21.57 -35.07
C LYS A 410 -1.62 -20.59 -33.91
N GLU A 411 -1.51 -19.29 -34.16
CA GLU A 411 -1.79 -18.26 -33.16
C GLU A 411 -3.22 -18.40 -32.62
N ALA A 412 -4.21 -18.54 -33.51
CA ALA A 412 -5.62 -18.72 -33.15
C ALA A 412 -5.83 -19.95 -32.24
N PHE A 413 -5.22 -21.10 -32.56
CA PHE A 413 -5.29 -22.30 -31.73
C PHE A 413 -4.74 -22.06 -30.32
N TYR A 414 -3.53 -21.52 -30.19
CA TYR A 414 -2.93 -21.27 -28.87
C TYR A 414 -3.70 -20.21 -28.09
N PHE A 415 -4.28 -19.22 -28.77
CA PHE A 415 -5.10 -18.19 -28.15
C PHE A 415 -6.41 -18.76 -27.60
N ARG A 416 -7.11 -19.63 -28.36
CA ARG A 416 -8.28 -20.38 -27.85
C ARG A 416 -7.91 -21.22 -26.65
N ARG A 417 -6.79 -21.93 -26.71
CA ARG A 417 -6.29 -22.76 -25.60
C ARG A 417 -6.01 -21.91 -24.36
N GLN A 418 -5.36 -20.75 -24.50
CA GLN A 418 -5.11 -19.84 -23.39
C GLN A 418 -6.43 -19.39 -22.73
N LEU A 419 -7.43 -19.04 -23.54
CA LEU A 419 -8.71 -18.53 -23.05
C LEU A 419 -9.60 -19.61 -22.45
N TYR A 420 -9.70 -20.80 -23.05
CA TYR A 420 -10.80 -21.73 -22.74
C TYR A 420 -10.40 -23.16 -22.41
N PHE A 421 -9.12 -23.52 -22.46
CA PHE A 421 -8.68 -24.84 -22.03
C PHE A 421 -9.00 -25.09 -20.54
N SER A 422 -9.56 -26.25 -20.23
CA SER A 422 -10.05 -26.64 -18.91
C SER A 422 -11.12 -25.70 -18.35
N THR A 423 -11.97 -25.15 -19.22
CA THR A 423 -13.15 -24.35 -18.84
C THR A 423 -14.42 -24.98 -19.38
N LYS A 424 -15.60 -24.54 -18.90
CA LYS A 424 -16.90 -24.99 -19.43
C LYS A 424 -17.13 -24.66 -20.91
N TRP A 425 -16.28 -23.79 -21.49
CA TRP A 425 -16.35 -23.36 -22.89
C TRP A 425 -15.31 -24.08 -23.78
N GLU A 426 -14.58 -25.07 -23.25
CA GLU A 426 -13.52 -25.77 -23.97
C GLU A 426 -14.03 -26.41 -25.28
N GLU A 427 -15.16 -27.11 -25.21
CA GLU A 427 -15.79 -27.75 -26.38
C GLU A 427 -16.35 -26.71 -27.36
N GLU A 428 -16.98 -25.64 -26.86
CA GLU A 428 -17.57 -24.58 -27.71
C GLU A 428 -16.49 -23.90 -28.57
N PHE A 429 -15.28 -23.72 -28.02
CA PHE A 429 -14.16 -23.05 -28.70
C PHE A 429 -13.11 -24.02 -29.26
N ASP A 430 -13.36 -25.33 -29.38
CA ASP A 430 -12.36 -26.30 -29.87
C ASP A 430 -10.97 -26.11 -29.21
N ALA A 431 -10.93 -25.84 -27.90
CA ALA A 431 -9.71 -25.38 -27.23
C ALA A 431 -8.72 -26.52 -26.88
N SER A 432 -9.11 -27.77 -27.11
CA SER A 432 -8.31 -28.98 -26.85
C SER A 432 -7.78 -29.71 -28.08
N VAL A 433 -8.29 -29.39 -29.28
CA VAL A 433 -8.06 -30.15 -30.52
C VAL A 433 -7.25 -29.36 -31.54
#